data_AF-A0A2U1CCQ3-F1
#
_entry.id   AF-A0A2U1CCQ3-F1
#
_cell.length_a   1.000
_cell.length_b   1.000
_cell.length_c   1.000
_cell.angle_alpha   90.00
_cell.angle_beta   90.00
_cell.angle_gamma   90.00
#
_symmetry.space_group_name_H-M   'P 1'
#
loop_
_entity.id
_entity.type
_entity.pdbx_description
1 polymer ?
#
loop_
_entity_poly.entity_id
_entity_poly.type
_entity_poly.pdbx_seq_one_letter_code
_entity_poly.pdbx_strand_id
1 'polypeptide(L)'
;MFYTMEEAAVIGGFLELYLERDSVDPAVREQHRRFRQGLMRGALERADYEWAAAALGFLRPQWWPEHEDHRTLENALLKTRTLASKRE
;
A
#
# COMPACT_ATOMS: atom_id res chain seq x y z
N MET A 1 9.70 10.48 -7.94
CA MET A 1 9.79 9.92 -6.57
C MET A 1 9.21 8.52 -6.63
N PHE A 2 9.77 7.56 -5.91
CA PHE A 2 9.32 6.15 -5.86
C PHE A 2 9.37 5.67 -4.40
N TYR A 3 8.81 4.50 -4.12
CA TYR A 3 9.05 3.87 -2.82
C TYR A 3 10.52 3.47 -2.68
N THR A 4 11.06 3.61 -1.48
CA THR A 4 12.30 2.95 -1.09
C THR A 4 12.03 1.45 -0.89
N MET A 5 13.10 0.65 -0.81
CA MET A 5 12.98 -0.78 -0.52
C MET A 5 12.29 -1.04 0.83
N GLU A 6 12.59 -0.22 1.84
CA GLU A 6 11.96 -0.31 3.17
C GLU A 6 10.48 0.04 3.13
N GLU A 7 10.10 1.13 2.45
CA GLU A 7 8.69 1.52 2.31
C GLU A 7 7.89 0.47 1.53
N ALA A 8 8.50 -0.12 0.49
CA ALA A 8 7.91 -1.23 -0.24
C ALA A 8 7.71 -2.45 0.67
N ALA A 9 8.71 -2.82 1.47
CA ALA A 9 8.59 -3.95 2.40
C ALA A 9 7.48 -3.71 3.45
N VAL A 10 7.41 -2.51 4.03
CA VAL A 10 6.39 -2.17 5.04
C VAL A 10 4.99 -2.16 4.43
N ILE A 11 4.79 -1.46 3.31
CA ILE A 11 3.46 -1.37 2.67
C ILE A 11 3.01 -2.73 2.17
N GLY A 12 3.91 -3.47 1.50
CA GLY A 12 3.62 -4.81 1.00
C GLY A 12 3.27 -5.78 2.13
N GLY A 13 4.10 -5.85 3.18
CA GLY A 13 3.85 -6.71 4.33
C GLY A 13 2.58 -6.32 5.10
N PHE A 14 2.33 -5.02 5.28
CA PHE A 14 1.12 -4.55 5.95
C PHE A 14 -0.14 -4.94 5.16
N LEU A 15 -0.18 -4.68 3.86
CA LEU A 15 -1.35 -5.02 3.04
C LEU A 15 -1.59 -6.53 2.97
N GLU A 16 -0.53 -7.35 2.95
CA GLU A 16 -0.62 -8.81 2.95
C GLU A 16 -1.39 -9.36 4.17
N LEU A 17 -1.18 -8.79 5.37
CA LEU A 17 -1.85 -9.19 6.61
C LEU A 17 -3.38 -9.04 6.57
N TYR A 18 -3.89 -8.11 5.75
CA TYR A 18 -5.31 -7.82 5.64
C TYR A 18 -5.92 -8.42 4.38
N LEU A 19 -5.23 -8.31 3.24
CA LEU A 19 -5.79 -8.60 1.94
C LEU A 19 -5.72 -10.08 1.56
N GLU A 20 -4.78 -10.89 2.08
CA GLU A 20 -4.70 -12.32 1.72
C GLU A 20 -5.70 -13.23 2.45
N ARG A 21 -6.53 -12.68 3.33
CA ARG A 21 -7.55 -13.45 4.06
C ARG A 21 -8.65 -13.98 3.13
N ASP A 22 -9.16 -15.18 3.40
CA ASP A 22 -10.23 -15.79 2.58
C ASP A 22 -11.56 -15.02 2.59
N SER A 23 -11.79 -14.19 3.60
CA SER A 23 -12.94 -13.29 3.66
C SER A 23 -12.85 -12.08 2.72
N VAL A 24 -11.69 -11.84 2.10
CA VAL A 24 -11.47 -10.72 1.17
C VAL A 24 -11.88 -11.11 -0.24
N ASP A 25 -12.55 -10.18 -0.91
CA ASP A 25 -12.99 -10.35 -2.28
C ASP A 25 -11.84 -10.82 -3.21
N PRO A 26 -12.07 -11.85 -4.05
CA PRO A 26 -11.04 -12.38 -4.95
C PRO A 26 -10.43 -11.34 -5.89
N ALA A 27 -11.19 -10.34 -6.35
CA ALA A 27 -10.66 -9.29 -7.22
C ALA A 27 -9.70 -8.36 -6.47
N VAL A 28 -9.99 -8.06 -5.20
CA VAL A 28 -9.08 -7.28 -4.34
C VAL A 28 -7.78 -8.04 -4.07
N ARG A 29 -7.87 -9.37 -3.85
CA ARG A 29 -6.69 -10.24 -3.72
C ARG A 29 -5.82 -10.26 -4.96
N GLU A 30 -6.44 -10.36 -6.13
CA GLU A 30 -5.72 -10.31 -7.41
C GLU A 30 -5.05 -8.95 -7.64
N GLN A 31 -5.74 -7.86 -7.29
CA GLN A 31 -5.17 -6.51 -7.39
C GLN A 31 -3.97 -6.32 -6.45
N HIS A 32 -4.05 -6.85 -5.22
CA HIS A 32 -2.91 -6.88 -4.29
C HIS A 32 -1.71 -7.66 -4.85
N ARG A 33 -1.94 -8.81 -5.48
CA ARG A 33 -0.85 -9.61 -6.10
C ARG A 33 -0.15 -8.84 -7.22
N ARG A 34 -0.92 -8.16 -8.07
CA ARG A 34 -0.38 -7.31 -9.15
C ARG A 34 0.44 -6.15 -8.59
N PHE A 35 -0.11 -5.46 -7.59
CA PHE A 35 0.60 -4.40 -6.88
C PHE A 35 1.93 -4.91 -6.30
N ARG A 36 1.93 -6.05 -5.61
CA ARG A 36 3.15 -6.65 -5.02
C ARG A 36 4.21 -6.98 -6.08
N GLN A 37 3.81 -7.50 -7.24
CA GLN A 37 4.73 -7.74 -8.35
C GLN A 37 5.32 -6.45 -8.91
N GLY A 38 4.49 -5.42 -9.10
CA GLY A 38 4.94 -4.09 -9.54
C GLY A 38 5.88 -3.43 -8.54
N LEU A 39 5.60 -3.60 -7.25
CA LEU A 39 6.40 -3.13 -6.13
C LEU A 39 7.82 -3.72 -6.16
N MET A 40 7.94 -5.04 -6.31
CA MET A 40 9.22 -5.76 -6.37
C MET A 40 10.03 -5.43 -7.62
N ARG A 41 9.38 -5.06 -8.73
CA ARG A 41 10.02 -4.67 -9.98
C ARG A 41 10.33 -3.17 -10.08
N GLY A 42 9.89 -2.37 -9.10
CA GLY A 42 10.00 -0.91 -9.16
C GLY A 42 9.20 -0.27 -10.31
N ALA A 43 8.16 -0.95 -10.78
CA ALA A 43 7.44 -0.64 -12.02
C ALA A 43 5.98 -0.21 -11.75
N LEU A 44 5.71 0.43 -10.62
CA LEU A 44 4.38 0.90 -10.26
C LEU A 44 3.92 2.07 -11.14
N GLU A 45 2.69 1.98 -11.61
CA GLU A 45 2.00 3.01 -12.36
C GLU A 45 1.12 3.88 -11.44
N ARG A 46 0.55 4.96 -12.00
CA ARG A 46 -0.33 5.86 -11.22
C ARG A 46 -1.51 5.11 -10.61
N ALA A 47 -2.13 4.21 -11.37
CA ALA A 47 -3.26 3.40 -10.91
C ALA A 47 -2.89 2.50 -9.71
N ASP A 48 -1.66 2.02 -9.66
CA ASP A 48 -1.17 1.22 -8.53
C ASP A 48 -1.06 2.08 -7.26
N TYR A 49 -0.55 3.30 -7.37
CA TYR A 49 -0.48 4.24 -6.26
C TYR A 49 -1.86 4.72 -5.80
N GLU A 50 -2.78 4.97 -6.74
CA GLU A 50 -4.18 5.31 -6.42
C GLU A 50 -4.86 4.18 -5.65
N TRP A 51 -4.69 2.94 -6.11
CA TRP A 51 -5.21 1.78 -5.41
C TRP A 51 -4.59 1.60 -4.02
N ALA A 52 -3.27 1.70 -3.91
CA ALA A 52 -2.58 1.59 -2.63
C ALA A 52 -3.02 2.68 -1.64
N ALA A 53 -3.22 3.92 -2.10
CA ALA A 53 -3.75 5.01 -1.28
C ALA A 53 -5.17 4.70 -0.77
N ALA A 54 -6.03 4.11 -1.62
CA ALA A 54 -7.38 3.70 -1.25
C ALA A 54 -7.35 2.56 -0.22
N ALA A 55 -6.54 1.53 -0.44
CA ALA A 55 -6.41 0.39 0.47
C ALA A 55 -5.85 0.81 1.84
N LEU A 56 -4.77 1.59 1.86
CA LEU A 56 -4.20 2.13 3.10
C LEU A 56 -5.20 3.07 3.80
N GLY A 57 -5.90 3.93 3.05
CA GLY A 57 -6.93 4.80 3.61
C GLY A 57 -8.10 4.04 4.25
N PHE A 58 -8.53 2.93 3.63
CA PHE A 58 -9.58 2.05 4.15
C PHE A 58 -9.14 1.34 5.44
N LEU A 59 -7.88 0.89 5.50
CA LEU A 59 -7.32 0.19 6.65
C LEU A 59 -6.88 1.12 7.79
N ARG A 60 -6.82 2.43 7.54
CA ARG A 60 -6.38 3.44 8.51
C ARG A 60 -7.01 3.33 9.91
N PRO A 61 -8.32 3.07 10.06
CA PRO A 61 -8.93 2.91 11.40
C PRO A 61 -8.44 1.66 12.16
N GLN A 62 -7.79 0.71 11.48
CA GLN A 62 -7.22 -0.50 12.08
C GLN A 62 -5.77 -0.30 12.55
N TRP A 63 -5.17 0.88 12.30
CA TRP A 63 -3.81 1.19 12.72
C TRP A 63 -3.83 1.64 14.18
N TRP A 64 -3.52 0.75 15.10
CA TRP A 64 -3.41 1.14 16.51
C TRP A 64 -2.34 2.22 16.71
N PRO A 65 -2.67 3.38 17.32
CA PRO A 65 -1.72 4.46 17.57
C PRO A 65 -0.51 4.04 18.40
N GLU A 66 -0.66 2.98 19.19
CA GLU A 66 0.38 2.45 20.08
C GLU A 66 1.41 1.57 19.34
N HIS A 67 1.14 1.18 18.08
CA HIS A 67 2.08 0.41 17.27
C HIS A 67 3.17 1.34 16.72
N GLU A 68 4.44 0.91 16.84
CA GLU A 68 5.62 1.64 16.34
C GLU A 68 5.49 2.03 14.85
N ASP A 69 4.78 1.21 14.09
CA ASP A 69 4.55 1.39 12.67
C ASP A 69 3.50 2.46 12.32
N HIS A 70 2.72 3.00 13.28
CA HIS A 70 1.64 3.93 12.98
C HIS A 70 2.14 5.17 12.22
N ARG A 71 3.23 5.79 12.69
CA ARG A 71 3.83 6.94 11.99
C ARG A 71 4.40 6.56 10.63
N THR A 72 4.98 5.36 10.51
CA THR A 72 5.49 4.84 9.25
C THR A 72 4.36 4.63 8.24
N LEU A 73 3.21 4.10 8.66
CA LEU A 73 2.02 3.90 7.84
C LEU A 73 1.36 5.23 7.42
N GLU A 74 1.26 6.21 8.32
CA GLU A 74 0.77 7.55 7.98
C GLU A 74 1.69 8.24 6.96
N ASN A 75 3.01 8.16 7.15
CA ASN A 75 3.99 8.69 6.19
C ASN A 75 3.92 7.97 4.84
N ALA A 76 3.79 6.65 4.86
CA ALA A 76 3.61 5.83 3.68
C ALA A 76 2.33 6.24 2.92
N LEU A 77 1.20 6.46 3.62
CA LEU A 77 -0.04 6.92 3.01
C LEU A 77 0.11 8.31 2.38
N LEU A 78 0.74 9.25 3.08
CA LEU A 78 1.00 10.60 2.56
C LEU A 78 1.87 10.55 1.28
N LYS A 79 2.95 9.76 1.31
CA LYS A 79 3.82 9.57 0.16
C LYS A 79 3.08 8.90 -1.00
N THR A 80 2.31 7.86 -0.73
CA THR A 80 1.50 7.15 -1.74
C THR A 80 0.53 8.09 -2.44
N ARG A 81 -0.19 8.93 -1.69
CA ARG A 81 -1.08 9.96 -2.26
C ARG A 81 -0.30 10.96 -3.11
N THR A 82 0.87 11.39 -2.64
CA THR A 82 1.73 12.31 -3.40
C THR A 82 2.21 11.69 -4.70
N LEU A 83 2.56 10.39 -4.70
CA LEU A 83 2.98 9.65 -5.90
C LEU A 83 1.84 9.46 -6.89
N ALA A 84 0.62 9.21 -6.40
CA ALA A 84 -0.58 9.19 -7.22
C ALA A 84 -0.86 10.55 -7.89
N SER A 85 -0.58 11.67 -7.21
CA SER A 85 -0.81 13.01 -7.74
C SER A 85 0.31 13.59 -8.62
N LYS A 86 1.56 13.08 -8.56
CA LYS A 86 2.75 13.73 -9.15
C LYS A 86 3.15 13.29 -10.57
N ARG A 87 2.44 12.38 -11.22
CA ARG A 87 2.74 12.00 -12.62
C ARG A 87 1.76 12.67 -13.58
N GLU A 88 2.01 13.95 -13.84
CA GLU A 88 1.64 14.68 -15.06
C GLU A 88 2.91 14.96 -15.88
#